data_AF-A0A924RZ55-F1
#
_entry.id   AF-A0A924RZ55-F1
#
_cell.length_a   1.000
_cell.length_b   1.000
_cell.length_c   1.000
_cell.angle_alpha   90.00
_cell.angle_beta   90.00
_cell.angle_gamma   90.00
#
_symmetry.space_group_name_H-M   'P 1'
#
loop_
_entity.id
_entity.type
_entity.pdbx_description
1 polymer ?
#
loop_
_entity_poly.entity_id
_entity_poly.type
_entity_poly.pdbx_seq_one_letter_code
_entity_poly.pdbx_strand_id
1 'polypeptide(L)'
;MIAIIPTADRSKATVKVRIQLASKDSRIVPDMGVRVSFLETTKPGAPKPTGVWVPTRAVQTVEGKSSVFVVDKGKAKSVAVTVGEVRDVDQMISAGLKGGETVVLSPPKGLKDGSRVTIKKN
;
A
#
# COMPACT_ATOMS: atom_id res chain seq x y z
N MET A 1 -12.95 11.22 24.56
CA MET A 1 -11.86 12.18 24.29
C MET A 1 -10.53 11.41 24.26
N ILE A 2 -9.69 11.65 23.26
CA ILE A 2 -8.32 11.09 23.18
C ILE A 2 -7.38 12.14 23.78
N ALA A 3 -6.56 11.77 24.76
CA ALA A 3 -5.56 12.65 25.35
C ALA A 3 -4.17 12.02 25.18
N ILE A 4 -3.30 12.72 24.45
CA ILE A 4 -1.87 12.38 24.37
C ILE A 4 -1.20 13.02 25.59
N ILE A 5 -0.55 12.21 26.43
CA ILE A 5 0.26 12.76 27.52
C ILE A 5 1.62 13.09 26.90
N PRO A 6 2.00 14.38 26.77
CA PRO A 6 3.17 14.79 25.99
C PRO A 6 4.51 14.43 26.66
N THR A 7 4.47 13.77 27.82
CA THR A 7 5.64 13.21 28.46
C THR A 7 6.05 11.94 27.70
N ALA A 8 6.84 12.11 26.65
CA ALA A 8 7.55 11.01 26.03
C ALA A 8 8.50 10.40 27.09
N ASP A 9 8.31 9.14 27.43
CA ASP A 9 9.29 8.42 28.23
C ASP A 9 10.48 8.12 27.33
N ARG A 10 11.48 9.01 27.36
CA ARG A 10 12.68 8.90 26.52
C ARG A 10 13.47 7.63 26.83
N SER A 11 13.39 7.08 28.05
CA SER A 11 14.08 5.84 28.41
C SER A 11 13.48 4.60 27.73
N LYS A 12 12.19 4.65 27.38
CA LYS A 12 11.45 3.55 26.74
C LYS A 12 11.13 3.79 25.26
N ALA A 13 11.43 4.99 24.75
CA ALA A 13 11.02 5.43 23.41
C ALA A 13 9.50 5.29 23.15
N THR A 14 8.69 5.49 24.19
CA THR A 14 7.22 5.36 24.11
C THR A 14 6.49 6.63 24.54
N VAL A 15 5.34 6.89 23.90
CA VAL A 15 4.39 7.94 24.29
C VAL A 15 3.16 7.27 24.91
N LYS A 16 2.80 7.65 26.13
CA LYS A 16 1.61 7.13 26.82
C LYS A 16 0.36 7.89 26.34
N VAL A 17 -0.61 7.16 25.81
CA VAL A 17 -1.89 7.73 25.34
C VAL A 17 -3.03 7.22 26.22
N ARG A 18 -3.93 8.12 26.62
CA ARG A 18 -5.19 7.75 27.29
C ARG A 18 -6.34 7.83 26.28
N ILE A 19 -7.04 6.70 26.11
CA ILE A 19 -8.16 6.56 25.19
C ILE A 19 -9.42 6.34 26.02
N GLN A 20 -10.40 7.24 25.86
CA GLN A 20 -11.71 7.08 26.47
C GLN A 20 -12.67 6.39 25.48
N LEU A 21 -13.33 5.33 25.91
CA LEU A 21 -14.41 4.70 25.17
C LEU A 21 -15.65 5.60 25.18
N ALA A 22 -16.30 5.76 24.03
CA ALA A 22 -17.48 6.61 23.89
C ALA A 22 -18.71 6.03 24.63
N SER A 23 -18.80 4.70 24.73
CA SER A 23 -19.85 4.00 25.47
C SER A 23 -19.22 2.95 26.39
N LYS A 24 -19.80 2.80 27.59
CA LYS A 24 -19.47 1.73 28.53
C LYS A 24 -20.38 0.54 28.23
N ASP A 25 -19.86 -0.44 27.50
CA ASP A 25 -20.50 -1.74 27.32
C ASP A 25 -20.12 -2.66 28.48
N SER A 26 -21.09 -3.34 29.10
CA SER A 26 -20.88 -4.22 30.25
C SER A 26 -20.02 -5.45 29.96
N ARG A 27 -19.75 -5.73 28.68
CA ARG A 27 -18.87 -6.83 28.23
C ARG A 27 -17.38 -6.49 28.25
N ILE A 28 -17.03 -5.21 28.44
CA ILE A 28 -15.64 -4.76 28.50
C ILE A 28 -15.17 -4.84 29.94
N VAL A 29 -14.29 -5.82 30.22
CA VAL A 29 -13.76 -6.09 31.56
C VAL A 29 -12.32 -5.57 31.72
N PRO A 30 -11.87 -5.29 32.96
CA PRO A 30 -10.45 -5.06 33.25
C PRO A 30 -9.57 -6.20 32.71
N ASP A 31 -8.32 -5.88 32.39
CA ASP A 31 -7.31 -6.80 31.86
C ASP A 31 -7.60 -7.41 30.47
N MET A 32 -8.62 -6.92 29.77
CA MET A 32 -8.91 -7.31 28.39
C MET A 32 -7.92 -6.69 27.40
N GLY A 33 -7.33 -7.52 26.52
CA GLY A 33 -6.42 -7.07 25.46
C GLY A 33 -7.14 -6.26 24.39
N VAL A 34 -6.51 -5.17 23.93
CA VAL A 34 -7.06 -4.29 22.89
C VAL A 34 -6.01 -4.04 21.81
N ARG A 35 -6.43 -4.09 20.53
CA ARG A 35 -5.61 -3.66 19.39
C ARG A 35 -6.08 -2.28 18.94
N VAL A 36 -5.14 -1.35 18.83
CA VAL A 36 -5.38 0.00 18.33
C VAL A 36 -4.69 0.15 16.98
N SER A 37 -5.38 0.74 16.01
CA SER A 37 -4.80 1.11 14.71
C SER A 37 -4.99 2.60 14.51
N PHE A 38 -3.91 3.30 14.19
CA PHE A 38 -3.96 4.72 13.85
C PHE A 38 -4.32 4.84 12.37
N LEU A 39 -5.50 5.38 12.11
CA LEU A 39 -5.91 5.76 10.76
C LEU A 39 -5.42 7.19 10.53
N GLU A 40 -4.65 7.41 9.47
CA GLU A 40 -4.43 8.77 8.97
C GLU A 40 -5.78 9.37 8.60
N THR A 41 -6.05 10.57 9.11
CA THR A 41 -7.27 11.28 8.78
C THR A 41 -7.22 11.69 7.31
N THR A 42 -8.05 11.05 6.48
CA THR A 42 -8.39 11.59 5.17
C THR A 42 -8.99 12.98 5.37
N LYS A 43 -8.22 14.02 5.05
CA LYS A 43 -8.72 15.41 5.07
C LYS A 43 -9.97 15.47 4.17
N PRO A 44 -11.10 16.03 4.62
CA PRO A 44 -12.25 16.28 3.75
C PRO A 44 -11.80 17.16 2.58
N GLY A 45 -11.89 16.65 1.34
CA GLY A 45 -11.41 17.34 0.15
C GLY A 45 -9.96 17.04 -0.25
N ALA A 46 -9.23 16.18 0.47
CA ALA A 46 -8.04 15.56 -0.10
C ALA A 46 -8.46 14.77 -1.36
N PRO A 47 -7.75 14.92 -2.49
CA PRO A 47 -7.95 14.02 -3.62
C PRO A 47 -7.88 12.60 -3.09
N LYS A 48 -8.89 11.76 -3.38
CA LYS A 48 -8.76 10.33 -3.11
C LYS A 48 -7.40 9.93 -3.66
N PRO A 49 -6.51 9.28 -2.89
CA PRO A 49 -5.26 8.78 -3.45
C PRO A 49 -5.62 7.83 -4.59
N THR A 50 -5.59 8.37 -5.80
CA THR A 50 -5.89 7.64 -7.02
C THR A 50 -4.61 6.90 -7.35
N GLY A 51 -4.68 5.58 -7.24
CA GLY A 51 -3.55 4.75 -7.55
C GLY A 51 -3.81 3.30 -7.24
N VAL A 52 -3.01 2.45 -7.85
CA VAL A 52 -3.07 1.01 -7.67
C VAL A 52 -1.82 0.59 -6.93
N TRP A 53 -1.98 -0.21 -5.89
CA TRP A 53 -0.84 -0.86 -5.24
C TRP A 53 -0.44 -2.08 -6.05
N VAL A 54 0.83 -2.12 -6.45
CA VAL A 54 1.43 -3.28 -7.11
C VAL A 54 2.67 -3.69 -6.33
N PRO A 55 3.04 -4.99 -6.30
CA PRO A 55 4.28 -5.39 -5.68
C PRO A 55 5.46 -4.65 -6.32
N THR A 56 6.39 -4.16 -5.51
CA THR A 56 7.65 -3.50 -5.97
C THR A 56 8.37 -4.34 -7.02
N ARG A 57 8.33 -5.68 -6.87
CA ARG A 57 8.91 -6.64 -7.82
C ARG A 57 8.26 -6.67 -9.21
N ALA A 58 7.08 -6.07 -9.38
CA ALA A 58 6.40 -5.95 -10.68
C ALA A 58 6.84 -4.69 -11.46
N VAL A 59 7.48 -3.73 -10.77
CA VAL A 59 7.91 -2.46 -11.38
C VAL A 59 9.31 -2.63 -11.97
N GLN A 60 9.46 -2.31 -13.26
CA GLN A 60 10.76 -2.20 -13.90
C GLN A 60 11.16 -0.73 -14.05
N THR A 61 12.34 -0.40 -13.57
CA THR A 61 12.97 0.89 -13.80
C THR A 61 14.07 0.72 -14.84
N VAL A 62 13.85 1.27 -16.04
CA VAL A 62 14.83 1.25 -17.14
C VAL A 62 15.19 2.70 -17.44
N GLU A 63 16.47 3.05 -17.29
CA GLU A 63 16.98 4.42 -17.54
C GLU A 63 16.19 5.52 -16.79
N GLY A 64 15.78 5.24 -15.54
CA GLY A 64 15.01 6.17 -14.72
C GLY A 64 13.52 6.26 -15.06
N LYS A 65 13.05 5.55 -16.10
CA LYS A 65 11.62 5.43 -16.44
C LYS A 65 11.04 4.18 -15.79
N SER A 66 9.95 4.36 -15.03
CA SER A 66 9.23 3.25 -14.42
C SER A 66 8.15 2.72 -15.36
N SER A 67 8.13 1.40 -15.53
CA SER A 67 7.14 0.70 -16.36
C SER A 67 6.70 -0.60 -15.68
N VAL A 68 5.47 -1.01 -15.94
CA VAL A 68 4.88 -2.25 -15.44
C VAL A 68 4.36 -3.05 -16.63
N PHE A 69 4.57 -4.37 -16.61
CA PHE A 69 3.99 -5.26 -17.61
C PHE A 69 2.61 -5.74 -17.16
N VAL A 70 1.59 -5.40 -17.94
CA VAL A 70 0.21 -5.86 -17.75
C VAL A 70 -0.08 -7.02 -18.70
N VAL A 71 -0.78 -8.03 -18.24
CA VAL A 71 -1.22 -9.16 -19.08
C VAL A 71 -2.57 -8.83 -19.70
N ASP A 72 -2.60 -8.67 -21.03
CA ASP A 72 -3.83 -8.54 -21.81
C ASP A 72 -3.95 -9.74 -22.77
N LYS A 73 -5.00 -10.54 -22.61
CA LYS A 73 -5.29 -11.72 -23.46
C LYS A 73 -4.09 -12.66 -23.68
N GLY A 74 -3.27 -12.88 -22.65
CA GLY A 74 -2.09 -13.75 -22.71
C GLY A 74 -0.85 -13.14 -23.37
N LYS A 75 -0.83 -11.81 -23.57
CA LYS A 75 0.33 -11.05 -24.00
C LYS A 75 0.73 -10.03 -22.94
N ALA A 76 2.03 -9.85 -22.73
CA ALA A 76 2.55 -8.80 -21.88
C ALA A 76 2.53 -7.48 -22.64
N LYS A 77 1.89 -6.47 -22.05
CA LYS A 77 1.88 -5.09 -22.52
C LYS A 77 2.71 -4.23 -21.59
N SER A 78 3.70 -3.52 -22.12
CA SER A 78 4.47 -2.56 -21.31
C SER A 78 3.67 -1.27 -21.15
N VAL A 79 3.43 -0.87 -19.91
CA VAL A 79 2.72 0.35 -19.56
C VAL A 79 3.66 1.24 -18.77
N ALA A 80 3.90 2.45 -19.28
CA ALA A 80 4.63 3.47 -18.53
C ALA A 80 3.78 3.92 -17.34
N VAL A 81 4.39 3.98 -16.16
CA VAL A 81 3.69 4.29 -14.92
C VAL A 81 4.40 5.38 -14.14
N THR A 82 3.62 6.14 -13.38
CA THR A 82 4.14 7.06 -12.38
C THR A 82 4.12 6.36 -11.03
N VAL A 83 5.30 6.11 -10.48
CA VAL A 83 5.47 5.53 -9.14
C VAL A 83 5.31 6.61 -8.08
N GLY A 84 4.71 6.25 -6.95
CA GLY A 84 4.51 7.09 -5.78
C GLY A 84 5.18 6.51 -4.55
N GLU A 85 4.42 6.42 -3.46
CA GLU A 85 4.88 5.90 -2.17
C GLU A 85 5.23 4.40 -2.21
N VAL A 86 6.25 4.01 -1.44
CA VAL A 86 6.61 2.61 -1.20
C VAL A 86 6.12 2.22 0.19
N ARG A 87 5.39 1.11 0.29
CA ARG A 87 4.92 0.55 1.56
C ARG A 87 5.27 -0.93 1.65
N ASP A 88 6.20 -1.26 2.54
CA ASP A 88 6.71 -2.62 2.75
C ASP A 88 7.21 -3.27 1.44
N VAL A 89 6.41 -4.15 0.84
CA VAL A 89 6.72 -4.85 -0.42
C VAL A 89 5.93 -4.31 -1.62
N ASP A 90 5.05 -3.34 -1.40
CA ASP A 90 4.18 -2.75 -2.41
C ASP A 90 4.62 -1.33 -2.78
N GLN A 91 4.44 -1.00 -4.05
CA GLN A 91 4.69 0.29 -4.65
C GLN A 91 3.34 0.86 -5.11
N MET A 92 3.03 2.08 -4.70
CA MET A 92 1.88 2.79 -5.22
C MET A 92 2.17 3.27 -6.64
N ILE A 93 1.27 2.99 -7.57
CA ILE A 93 1.24 3.57 -8.91
C ILE A 93 0.17 4.65 -8.95
N SER A 94 0.57 5.91 -9.05
CA SER A 94 -0.35 7.06 -9.05
C SER A 94 -1.01 7.31 -10.40
N ALA A 95 -0.34 6.93 -11.49
CA ALA A 95 -0.87 7.05 -12.85
C ALA A 95 -0.34 5.95 -13.78
N GLY A 96 -1.14 5.60 -14.79
CA GLY A 96 -0.81 4.61 -15.82
C GLY A 96 -1.54 3.28 -15.65
N LEU A 97 -2.09 2.98 -14.47
CA LEU A 97 -2.90 1.78 -14.20
C LEU A 97 -4.30 2.16 -13.74
N LYS A 98 -5.31 1.37 -14.14
CA LYS A 98 -6.72 1.61 -13.83
C LYS A 98 -7.26 0.72 -12.71
N GLY A 99 -6.50 -0.29 -12.29
CA GLY A 99 -6.90 -1.25 -11.26
C GLY A 99 -7.74 -2.39 -11.86
N GLY A 100 -7.56 -3.60 -11.33
CA GLY A 100 -8.11 -4.84 -11.92
C GLY A 100 -7.24 -5.44 -13.03
N GLU A 101 -6.13 -4.79 -13.37
CA GLU A 101 -5.14 -5.28 -14.33
C GLU A 101 -4.26 -6.38 -13.69
N THR A 102 -3.97 -7.44 -14.45
CA THR A 102 -3.04 -8.48 -14.01
C THR A 102 -1.63 -8.06 -14.35
N VAL A 103 -0.76 -7.89 -13.35
CA VAL A 103 0.64 -7.49 -13.54
C VAL A 103 1.59 -8.68 -13.50
N VAL A 104 2.67 -8.60 -14.27
CA VAL A 104 3.75 -9.61 -14.26
C VAL A 104 4.66 -9.35 -13.06
N LEU A 105 4.81 -10.35 -12.19
CA LEU A 105 5.78 -10.31 -11.10
C LEU A 105 7.18 -10.66 -11.62
N SER A 106 8.19 -9.88 -11.22
CA SER A 106 9.59 -10.10 -11.60
C SER A 106 9.80 -10.38 -13.09
N PRO A 107 9.37 -9.46 -13.98
CA PRO A 107 9.51 -9.63 -15.43
C PRO A 107 10.99 -9.83 -15.83
N PRO A 108 11.33 -10.88 -16.60
CA PRO A 108 12.70 -11.17 -16.99
C PRO A 108 13.25 -10.08 -17.92
N LYS A 109 14.58 -9.87 -17.90
CA LYS A 109 15.26 -8.81 -18.70
C LYS A 109 15.00 -8.87 -20.22
N GLY A 110 14.55 -10.02 -20.73
CA GLY A 110 14.21 -10.22 -22.14
C GLY A 110 12.72 -10.05 -22.48
N LEU A 111 11.84 -9.76 -21.51
CA LEU A 111 10.42 -9.59 -21.75
C LEU A 111 10.18 -8.27 -22.51
N LYS A 112 9.71 -8.37 -23.75
CA LYS A 112 9.36 -7.21 -24.58
C LYS A 112 7.85 -7.03 -24.64
N ASP A 113 7.42 -5.81 -24.99
CA ASP A 113 6.03 -5.53 -25.32
C ASP A 113 5.52 -6.51 -26.40
N GLY A 114 4.32 -7.06 -26.20
CA GLY A 114 3.71 -8.07 -27.08
C GLY A 114 4.17 -9.51 -26.85
N SER A 115 5.10 -9.77 -25.92
CA SER A 115 5.57 -11.13 -25.63
C SER A 115 4.44 -12.01 -25.10
N ARG A 116 4.37 -13.26 -25.56
CA ARG A 116 3.39 -14.23 -25.05
C ARG A 116 3.74 -14.59 -23.61
N VAL A 117 2.79 -14.41 -22.70
CA VAL A 117 2.97 -14.72 -21.28
C VAL A 117 1.83 -15.62 -20.82
N THR A 118 2.19 -16.61 -20.02
CA THR A 118 1.22 -17.51 -19.40
C THR A 118 1.12 -17.16 -17.93
N ILE A 119 -0.10 -16.94 -17.44
CA ILE A 119 -0.34 -16.63 -16.04
C ILE A 119 -0.02 -17.89 -15.23
N LYS A 120 1.13 -17.88 -14.54
CA LYS A 120 1.44 -18.90 -13.53
C LYS A 120 0.93 -18.38 -12.20
N LYS A 121 -0.25 -18.87 -11.79
CA LYS A 121 -0.81 -18.58 -10.47
C LYS A 121 0.04 -19.34 -9.43
N ASN A 122 0.65 -18.61 -8.50
CA ASN A 122 1.21 -19.17 -7.27
C ASN A 122 0.25 -18.82 -6.13
#